data_AF-A0A397ISW4-F1
#
_entry.id   AF-A0A397ISW4-F1
#
_cell.length_a   1.000
_cell.length_b   1.000
_cell.length_c   1.000
_cell.angle_alpha   90.00
_cell.angle_beta   90.00
_cell.angle_gamma   90.00
#
_symmetry.space_group_name_H-M   'P 1'
#
loop_
_entity.id
_entity.type
_entity.pdbx_description
1 polymer ?
#
loop_
_entity_poly.entity_id
_entity_poly.type
_entity_poly.pdbx_seq_one_letter_code
_entity_poly.pdbx_strand_id
1 'polypeptide(L)'
;MDRIEKGKGPPGLTSLNCYCLFRVRYMLPCKHIFHEHIYESNKLLSSEAWKGFQGMFEESGYEIYEGRESSIEFVETKQQKEAEDRRLTVVELTERIRDKYWRVEELGDTKKTGDFISKLETSLKPIISNN
;
A
#
# COMPACT_ATOMS: atom_id res chain seq x y z
N MET A 1 10.22 8.93 -15.38
CA MET A 1 9.32 8.81 -14.20
C MET A 1 8.80 10.19 -13.92
N ASP A 2 7.66 10.52 -14.54
CA ASP A 2 7.05 11.84 -14.41
C ASP A 2 6.47 12.02 -13.01
N ARG A 3 6.87 13.13 -12.41
CA ARG A 3 6.49 13.60 -11.09
C ARG A 3 4.98 13.83 -11.12
N ILE A 4 4.21 13.13 -10.28
CA ILE A 4 2.78 13.42 -10.07
C ILE A 4 2.68 14.91 -9.70
N GLU A 5 2.01 15.71 -10.53
CA GLU A 5 1.78 17.12 -10.24
C GLU A 5 1.10 17.24 -8.88
N LYS A 6 1.65 18.09 -8.00
CA LYS A 6 0.93 18.50 -6.79
C LYS A 6 -0.34 19.19 -7.25
N GLY A 7 -1.48 18.54 -7.06
CA GLY A 7 -2.79 19.09 -7.37
C GLY A 7 -2.93 20.50 -6.79
N LYS A 8 -3.41 21.44 -7.61
CA LYS A 8 -3.74 22.79 -7.14
C LYS A 8 -4.79 22.66 -6.04
N GLY A 9 -4.60 23.37 -4.93
CA GLY A 9 -5.59 23.44 -3.87
C GLY A 9 -6.92 23.97 -4.42
N PRO A 10 -8.05 23.29 -4.17
CA PRO A 10 -9.33 23.69 -4.74
C PRO A 10 -9.73 25.09 -4.23
N PRO A 11 -10.10 26.03 -5.11
CA PRO A 11 -10.58 27.35 -4.69
C PRO A 11 -11.97 27.22 -4.05
N GLY A 12 -12.18 27.86 -2.89
CA GLY A 12 -13.53 28.12 -2.37
C GLY A 12 -14.03 27.26 -1.21
N LEU A 13 -13.21 26.40 -0.60
CA LEU A 13 -13.63 25.65 0.60
C LEU A 13 -13.34 26.41 1.90
N THR A 14 -14.36 26.54 2.74
CA THR A 14 -14.19 26.84 4.16
C THR A 14 -13.91 25.57 4.99
N SER A 15 -14.29 24.37 4.54
CA SER A 15 -13.98 23.09 5.22
C SER A 15 -14.16 21.83 4.36
N LEU A 16 -13.35 20.79 4.60
CA LEU A 16 -13.53 19.42 4.06
C LEU A 16 -14.49 18.56 4.90
N ASN A 17 -15.08 19.16 5.94
CA ASN A 17 -15.98 18.49 6.86
C ASN A 17 -17.44 18.77 6.47
N CYS A 18 -18.19 17.70 6.20
CA CYS A 18 -19.64 17.75 6.05
C CYS A 18 -20.28 16.90 7.14
N TYR A 19 -21.36 17.40 7.75
CA TYR A 19 -22.09 16.71 8.81
C TYR A 19 -23.45 16.18 8.35
N CYS A 20 -23.65 15.99 7.05
CA CYS A 20 -24.90 15.41 6.56
C CYS A 20 -25.02 13.95 7.01
N LEU A 21 -26.26 13.47 7.12
CA LEU A 21 -26.56 12.12 7.57
C LEU A 21 -25.77 11.05 6.82
N PHE A 22 -25.60 11.18 5.51
CA PHE A 22 -24.80 10.23 4.72
C PHE A 22 -23.33 10.20 5.15
N ARG A 23 -22.69 11.36 5.35
CA ARG A 23 -21.29 11.44 5.78
C ARG A 23 -21.11 10.97 7.22
N VAL A 24 -22.07 11.26 8.11
CA VAL A 24 -21.98 10.83 9.51
C VAL A 24 -22.23 9.33 9.63
N ARG A 25 -23.24 8.80 8.94
CA ARG A 25 -23.64 7.38 9.00
C ARG A 25 -22.63 6.46 8.31
N TYR A 26 -22.08 6.88 7.18
CA TYR A 26 -21.21 6.03 6.36
C TYR A 26 -19.74 6.47 6.40
N MET A 27 -19.40 7.60 7.00
CA MET A 27 -18.04 8.15 7.02
C MET A 27 -17.39 8.34 5.63
N LEU A 28 -18.19 8.33 4.57
CA LEU A 28 -17.78 8.49 3.18
C LEU A 28 -18.04 9.91 2.65
N PRO A 29 -17.27 10.39 1.64
CA PRO A 29 -17.55 11.66 0.99
C PRO A 29 -18.99 11.70 0.46
N CYS A 30 -19.74 12.74 0.84
CA CYS A 30 -21.12 12.92 0.42
C CYS A 30 -21.21 13.77 -0.85
N LYS A 31 -22.40 13.82 -1.45
CA LYS A 31 -22.68 14.65 -2.64
C LYS A 31 -22.24 16.11 -2.51
N HIS A 32 -22.38 16.70 -1.32
CA HIS A 32 -21.94 18.08 -1.07
C HIS A 32 -20.43 18.22 -1.28
N ILE A 33 -19.64 17.26 -0.78
CA ILE A 33 -18.19 17.25 -0.99
C ILE A 33 -17.89 17.05 -2.47
N PHE A 34 -18.47 16.07 -3.16
CA PHE A 34 -18.18 15.86 -4.58
C PHE A 34 -18.49 17.07 -5.46
N HIS A 35 -19.64 17.72 -5.26
CA HIS A 35 -20.02 18.87 -6.08
C HIS A 35 -19.32 20.17 -5.67
N GLU A 36 -19.15 20.45 -4.38
CA GLU A 36 -18.52 21.69 -3.92
C GLU A 36 -16.99 21.62 -4.01
N HIS A 37 -16.37 20.44 -3.79
CA HIS A 37 -14.91 20.30 -3.73
C HIS A 37 -14.26 19.96 -5.07
N ILE A 38 -14.88 19.08 -5.87
CA ILE A 38 -14.19 18.47 -7.02
C ILE A 38 -14.64 19.10 -8.33
N TYR A 39 -15.92 19.49 -8.43
CA TYR A 39 -16.50 19.84 -9.71
C TYR A 39 -17.17 21.22 -9.78
N GLU A 40 -17.31 21.92 -8.66
CA GLU A 40 -17.89 23.27 -8.46
C GLU A 40 -19.22 23.52 -9.20
N SER A 41 -19.18 23.66 -10.52
CA SER A 41 -20.33 23.91 -11.42
C SER A 41 -20.75 22.69 -12.25
N ASN A 42 -19.87 21.70 -12.41
CA ASN A 42 -20.14 20.48 -13.18
C ASN A 42 -20.84 19.44 -12.31
N LYS A 43 -22.14 19.25 -12.54
CA LYS A 43 -22.92 18.21 -11.88
C LYS A 43 -22.60 16.83 -12.48
N LEU A 44 -21.48 16.22 -12.08
CA LEU A 44 -21.14 14.86 -12.52
C LEU A 44 -22.10 13.80 -11.98
N LEU A 45 -22.58 13.98 -10.75
CA LEU A 45 -23.57 13.11 -10.14
C LEU A 45 -24.98 13.65 -10.44
N SER A 46 -25.69 12.99 -11.36
CA SER A 46 -27.12 13.22 -11.54
C SER A 46 -27.87 12.84 -10.26
N SER A 47 -29.06 13.40 -10.05
CA SER A 47 -29.88 13.05 -8.88
C SER A 47 -30.23 11.56 -8.82
N GLU A 48 -30.41 10.92 -9.99
CA GLU A 48 -30.66 9.48 -10.09
C GLU A 48 -29.43 8.65 -9.76
N ALA A 49 -28.25 9.02 -10.30
CA ALA A 49 -27.00 8.33 -10.00
C ALA A 49 -26.65 8.44 -8.51
N TRP A 50 -26.88 9.61 -7.89
CA TRP A 50 -26.70 9.78 -6.46
C TRP A 50 -27.66 8.92 -5.63
N LYS A 51 -28.94 8.85 -6.02
CA LYS A 51 -29.91 7.97 -5.35
C LYS A 51 -29.52 6.50 -5.45
N GLY A 52 -29.08 6.05 -6.62
CA GLY A 52 -28.57 4.69 -6.81
C GLY A 52 -27.36 4.40 -5.93
N PHE A 53 -26.40 5.33 -5.86
CA PHE A 53 -25.24 5.22 -4.98
C PHE A 53 -25.66 5.13 -3.49
N GLN A 54 -26.59 5.97 -3.03
CA GLN A 54 -27.11 5.88 -1.66
C GLN A 54 -27.81 4.55 -1.40
N GLY A 55 -28.65 4.09 -2.34
CA GLY A 55 -29.39 2.84 -2.24
C GLY A 55 -28.49 1.63 -2.08
N MET A 56 -27.33 1.59 -2.75
CA MET A 56 -26.35 0.51 -2.57
C MET A 56 -25.92 0.34 -1.11
N PHE A 57 -25.83 1.42 -0.33
CA PHE A 57 -25.46 1.35 1.08
C PHE A 57 -26.63 0.97 1.99
N GLU A 58 -27.83 1.45 1.67
CA GLU A 58 -29.06 1.14 2.42
C GLU A 58 -29.50 -0.32 2.22
N GLU A 59 -29.41 -0.83 0.99
CA GLU A 59 -29.83 -2.18 0.62
C GLU A 59 -28.84 -3.26 1.05
N SER A 60 -27.53 -2.97 0.95
CA SER A 60 -26.50 -3.97 1.25
C SER A 60 -26.20 -4.12 2.74
N GLY A 61 -26.91 -3.39 3.62
CA GLY A 61 -26.74 -3.50 5.07
C GLY A 61 -25.30 -3.20 5.53
N TYR A 62 -24.59 -2.30 4.85
CA TYR A 62 -23.25 -1.91 5.25
C TYR A 62 -23.33 -1.21 6.62
N GLU A 63 -23.20 -1.97 7.69
CA GLU A 63 -22.68 -1.49 8.97
C GLU A 63 -21.22 -1.13 8.73
N ILE A 64 -20.98 0.10 8.26
CA ILE A 64 -19.63 0.67 8.30
C ILE A 64 -19.33 0.77 9.78
N TYR A 65 -18.50 -0.16 10.26
CA TYR A 65 -18.13 -0.31 11.65
C TYR A 65 -17.98 1.08 12.30
N GLU A 66 -18.89 1.43 13.20
CA GLU A 66 -18.83 2.66 14.01
C GLU A 66 -17.60 2.66 14.97
N GLY A 67 -16.70 1.69 14.81
CA GLY A 67 -15.35 1.79 15.32
C GLY A 67 -14.60 2.88 14.56
N ARG A 68 -14.52 4.08 15.15
CA ARG A 68 -13.19 4.66 15.31
C ARG A 68 -12.38 3.61 16.07
N GLU A 69 -11.80 2.68 15.34
CA GLU A 69 -10.63 2.00 15.85
C GLU A 69 -9.64 3.14 16.07
N SER A 70 -9.48 3.54 17.33
CA SER A 70 -8.22 4.10 17.79
C SER A 70 -7.17 3.30 17.08
N SER A 71 -6.41 3.95 16.19
CA SER A 71 -5.30 3.34 15.45
C SER A 71 -4.74 2.21 16.30
N ILE A 72 -4.95 0.95 15.90
CA ILE A 72 -4.35 -0.15 16.63
C ILE A 72 -2.86 0.14 16.52
N GLU A 73 -2.29 0.71 17.57
CA GLU A 73 -0.86 0.72 17.74
C GLU A 73 -0.52 -0.75 17.91
N PHE A 74 -0.13 -1.37 16.80
CA PHE A 74 0.62 -2.60 16.85
C PHE A 74 1.90 -2.25 17.61
N VAL A 75 1.85 -2.38 18.93
CA VAL A 75 3.03 -2.33 19.77
C VAL A 75 3.80 -3.60 19.45
N GLU A 76 4.58 -3.52 18.39
CA GLU A 76 5.45 -4.61 17.96
C GLU A 76 6.38 -4.93 19.13
N THR A 77 6.29 -6.17 19.62
CA THR A 77 7.16 -6.59 20.71
C THR A 77 8.60 -6.56 20.23
N LYS A 78 9.55 -6.30 21.14
CA LYS A 78 10.99 -6.29 20.81
C LYS A 78 11.41 -7.57 20.07
N GLN A 79 10.82 -8.71 20.43
CA GLN A 79 11.07 -10.00 19.76
C GLN A 79 10.54 -10.06 18.33
N GLN A 80 9.36 -9.49 18.05
CA GLN A 80 8.82 -9.39 16.68
C GLN A 80 9.71 -8.51 15.81
N LYS A 81 10.11 -7.35 16.33
CA LYS A 81 11.02 -6.44 15.63
C LYS A 81 12.37 -7.11 15.33
N GLU A 82 12.96 -7.81 16.31
CA GLU A 82 14.22 -8.55 16.11
C GLU A 82 14.06 -9.73 15.13
N ALA A 83 12.89 -10.37 15.06
CA ALA A 83 12.60 -11.41 14.08
C ALA A 83 12.46 -10.82 12.67
N GLU A 84 11.77 -9.68 12.55
CA GLU A 84 11.57 -8.98 11.29
C GLU A 84 12.89 -8.37 10.77
N ASP A 85 13.69 -7.74 11.61
CA ASP A 85 15.03 -7.23 11.26
C ASP A 85 15.94 -8.35 10.74
N ARG A 86 15.89 -9.53 11.37
CA ARG A 86 16.61 -10.73 10.88
C ARG A 86 16.07 -11.19 9.53
N ARG A 87 14.74 -11.21 9.35
CA ARG A 87 14.10 -11.58 8.08
C ARG A 87 14.52 -10.62 6.95
N LEU A 88 14.46 -9.31 7.21
CA LEU A 88 14.87 -8.27 6.26
C LEU A 88 16.35 -8.38 5.90
N THR A 89 17.22 -8.65 6.87
CA THR A 89 18.65 -8.87 6.63
C THR A 89 18.89 -10.05 5.68
N VAL A 90 18.18 -11.16 5.86
CA VAL A 90 18.29 -12.34 4.97
C VAL A 90 17.78 -12.01 3.57
N VAL A 91 16.67 -11.28 3.45
CA VAL A 91 16.14 -10.83 2.16
C VAL A 91 17.17 -9.98 1.43
N GLU A 92 17.70 -8.94 2.07
CA GLU A 92 18.69 -8.04 1.46
C GLU A 92 19.95 -8.78 1.00
N LEU A 93 20.47 -9.70 1.82
CA LEU A 93 21.62 -10.52 1.45
C LEU A 93 21.32 -11.39 0.23
N THR A 94 20.13 -11.99 0.16
CA THR A 94 19.71 -12.83 -0.96
C THR A 94 19.60 -12.02 -2.25
N GLU A 95 19.06 -10.80 -2.18
CA GLU A 95 18.99 -9.90 -3.33
C GLU A 95 20.37 -9.48 -3.82
N ARG A 96 21.29 -9.13 -2.91
CA ARG A 96 22.67 -8.80 -3.27
C ARG A 96 23.40 -9.98 -3.93
N ILE A 97 23.13 -11.21 -3.51
CA ILE A 97 23.67 -12.42 -4.14
C ILE A 97 23.11 -12.57 -5.55
N ARG A 98 21.79 -12.43 -5.72
CA ARG A 98 21.11 -12.47 -7.03
C ARG A 98 21.70 -11.44 -7.99
N ASP A 99 21.90 -10.20 -7.55
CA ASP A 99 22.48 -9.14 -8.39
C ASP A 99 23.94 -9.44 -8.79
N LYS A 100 24.72 -10.05 -7.88
CA LYS A 100 26.09 -10.50 -8.21
C LYS A 100 26.09 -11.65 -9.19
N TYR A 101 25.20 -12.62 -9.02
CA TYR A 101 25.03 -13.73 -9.96
C TYR A 101 24.71 -13.19 -11.36
N TRP A 102 23.70 -12.33 -11.47
CA TRP A 102 23.27 -11.79 -12.77
C TRP A 102 24.38 -11.01 -13.48
N ARG A 103 25.15 -10.19 -12.74
CA ARG A 103 26.33 -9.51 -13.29
C ARG A 103 27.40 -10.46 -13.84
N VAL A 104 27.58 -11.63 -13.24
CA VAL A 104 28.54 -12.63 -13.71
C VAL A 104 27.98 -13.38 -14.92
N GLU A 105 26.69 -13.69 -14.90
CA GLU A 105 25.99 -14.38 -15.99
C GLU A 105 25.88 -13.53 -17.27
N GLU A 106 25.58 -12.22 -17.16
CA GLU A 106 25.50 -11.29 -18.28
C GLU A 106 26.83 -11.15 -19.04
N LEU A 107 27.97 -11.40 -18.37
CA LEU A 107 29.29 -11.40 -19.02
C LEU A 107 29.51 -12.65 -19.89
N GLY A 108 28.62 -13.65 -19.85
CA GLY A 108 28.68 -14.88 -20.65
C GLY A 108 29.82 -15.84 -20.28
N ASP A 109 30.52 -15.57 -19.17
CA ASP A 109 31.68 -16.36 -18.72
C ASP A 109 31.21 -17.54 -17.85
N THR A 110 30.89 -18.65 -18.51
CA THR A 110 30.39 -19.88 -17.87
C THR A 110 31.32 -20.42 -16.80
N LYS A 111 32.64 -20.19 -16.93
CA LYS A 111 33.62 -20.59 -15.92
C LYS A 111 33.48 -19.75 -14.65
N LYS A 112 33.40 -18.42 -14.78
CA LYS A 112 33.19 -17.53 -13.62
C LYS A 112 31.84 -17.76 -12.95
N THR A 113 30.79 -18.04 -13.72
CA THR A 113 29.47 -18.40 -13.17
C THR A 113 29.55 -19.69 -12.36
N GLY A 114 30.21 -20.73 -12.90
CA GLY A 114 30.44 -21.99 -12.20
C GLY A 114 31.23 -21.81 -10.90
N ASP A 115 32.35 -21.07 -10.95
CA ASP A 115 33.18 -20.79 -9.77
C ASP A 115 32.39 -20.03 -8.69
N PHE A 116 31.54 -19.08 -9.08
CA PHE A 116 30.67 -18.34 -8.16
C PHE A 116 29.63 -19.26 -7.49
N ILE A 117 28.95 -20.11 -8.27
CA ILE A 117 27.96 -21.08 -7.76
C ILE A 117 28.64 -22.04 -6.77
N SER A 118 29.77 -22.65 -7.14
CA SER A 118 30.47 -23.59 -6.25
C SER A 118 30.93 -22.95 -4.95
N LYS A 119 31.39 -21.69 -5.01
CA LYS A 119 31.75 -20.93 -3.80
C LYS A 119 30.54 -20.62 -2.92
N LEU A 120 29.40 -20.26 -3.53
CA LEU A 120 28.15 -20.00 -2.83
C LEU A 120 27.62 -21.27 -2.15
N GLU A 121 27.56 -22.39 -2.88
CA GLU A 121 27.17 -23.70 -2.35
C GLU A 121 28.05 -24.12 -1.17
N THR A 122 29.38 -24.00 -1.31
CA THR A 122 30.32 -24.35 -0.23
C THR A 122 30.10 -23.49 1.01
N SER A 123 29.76 -22.21 0.84
CA SER A 123 29.51 -21.28 1.95
C SER A 123 28.17 -21.54 2.64
N LEU A 124 27.16 -22.00 1.90
CA LEU A 124 25.81 -22.26 2.43
C LEU A 124 25.64 -23.69 2.97
N LYS A 125 26.44 -24.65 2.51
CA LYS A 125 26.36 -26.05 2.93
C LYS A 125 26.37 -26.25 4.46
N PRO A 126 27.22 -25.56 5.26
CA PRO A 126 27.19 -25.69 6.72
C PRO A 126 25.90 -25.18 7.36
N ILE A 127 25.21 -24.22 6.72
CA ILE A 127 23.97 -23.62 7.22
C ILE A 127 22.80 -24.56 6.92
N ILE A 128 22.78 -25.15 5.72
CA ILE A 128 21.71 -26.05 5.27
C ILE A 128 21.82 -27.41 5.97
N SER A 129 23.04 -27.91 6.22
CA SER A 129 23.27 -29.23 6.83
C SER A 129 23.19 -29.25 8.36
N ASN A 130 23.05 -28.09 9.03
CA ASN A 130 22.89 -27.99 10.48
C ASN A 130 21.41 -27.82 10.92
N ASN A 131 20.45 -28.05 10.01
CA ASN A 131 19.02 -28.17 10.32
C ASN A 131 18.60 -29.64 10.32
#